data_AF-A0A454CVJ6-F1
#
_entry.id   AF-A0A454CVJ6-F1
#
_cell.length_a   1.000
_cell.length_b   1.000
_cell.length_c   1.000
_cell.angle_alpha   90.00
_cell.angle_beta   90.00
_cell.angle_gamma   90.00
#
_symmetry.space_group_name_H-M   'P 1'
#
loop_
_entity.id
_entity.type
_entity.pdbx_description
1 polymer ?
#
loop_
_entity_poly.entity_id
_entity_poly.type
_entity_poly.pdbx_seq_one_letter_code
_entity_poly.pdbx_strand_id
1 'polypeptide(L)' 'MINSGSSSLKFAVIDSQSGDAVLSGLGECFGLSDARMSWKFNGEKFEYAIQGDENHHQLAVAK' A
#
# COMPACT_ATOMS: atom_id res chain seq x y z
N MET A 1 9.24 6.12 -3.95
CA MET A 1 8.53 6.14 -5.25
C MET A 1 7.06 5.90 -5.04
N ILE A 2 6.19 6.60 -5.79
CA ILE A 2 4.73 6.44 -5.75
C ILE A 2 4.20 6.41 -7.18
N ASN A 3 3.34 5.46 -7.49
CA ASN A 3 2.57 5.40 -8.72
C ASN A 3 1.10 5.12 -8.38
N SER A 4 0.21 6.02 -8.76
CA SER A 4 -1.21 5.97 -8.42
C SER A 4 -2.07 5.85 -9.67
N GLY A 5 -2.94 4.84 -9.71
CA GLY A 5 -4.10 4.80 -10.59
C GLY A 5 -5.38 5.12 -9.82
N SER A 6 -6.51 5.21 -10.52
CA SER A 6 -7.81 5.51 -9.89
C SER A 6 -8.24 4.49 -8.84
N SER A 7 -7.83 3.23 -8.97
CA SER A 7 -8.18 2.12 -8.07
C SER A 7 -6.97 1.38 -7.48
N SER A 8 -5.76 1.93 -7.65
CA SER A 8 -4.53 1.27 -7.18
C SER A 8 -3.43 2.26 -6.79
N LEU A 9 -2.55 1.81 -5.91
CA LEU A 9 -1.40 2.56 -5.43
C LEU A 9 -0.19 1.63 -5.32
N LYS A 10 0.82 1.83 -6.16
CA LYS A 10 2.13 1.20 -6.01
C LYS A 10 3.07 2.14 -5.26
N PHE A 11 3.77 1.63 -4.27
CA PHE A 11 4.70 2.39 -3.47
C PHE A 11 5.98 1.60 -3.23
N ALA A 12 7.09 2.32 -3.10
CA ALA A 12 8.36 1.74 -2.68
C ALA A 12 9.21 2.76 -1.93
N VAL A 13 9.93 2.30 -0.92
CA VAL A 13 11.02 3.02 -0.27
C VAL A 13 12.32 2.45 -0.83
N ILE A 14 13.09 3.32 -1.48
CA ILE A 14 14.34 2.96 -2.15
C ILE A 14 15.49 3.58 -1.36
N ASP A 15 16.51 2.77 -1.06
CA ASP A 15 17.76 3.29 -0.55
C ASP A 15 18.44 4.11 -1.65
N SER A 16 18.71 5.38 -1.40
CA SER A 16 19.24 6.29 -2.42
C SER A 16 20.70 6.03 -2.78
N GLN A 17 21.44 5.26 -1.97
CA GLN A 17 22.84 4.93 -2.21
C GLN A 17 22.97 3.61 -2.98
N SER A 18 22.26 2.56 -2.56
CA SER A 18 22.35 1.25 -3.21
C SER A 18 21.34 1.06 -4.36
N GLY A 19 20.22 1.80 -4.34
CA GLY A 19 19.11 1.60 -5.26
C GLY A 19 18.18 0.44 -4.87
N ASP A 20 18.43 -0.21 -3.73
CA ASP A 20 17.62 -1.34 -3.28
C ASP A 20 16.26 -0.89 -2.76
N ALA A 21 15.23 -1.70 -3.04
CA ALA A 21 13.92 -1.51 -2.47
C ALA A 21 13.87 -2.09 -1.04
N VAL A 22 14.00 -1.22 -0.05
CA VAL A 22 13.84 -1.54 1.38
C VAL A 22 12.41 -2.02 1.67
N LEU A 23 11.45 -1.42 0.97
CA LEU A 23 10.04 -1.76 1.06
C LEU A 23 9.39 -1.54 -0.29
N SER A 24 8.49 -2.44 -0.69
CA SER A 24 7.66 -2.27 -1.88
C SER A 24 6.27 -2.82 -1.63
N GLY A 25 5.25 -2.14 -2.17
CA GLY A 25 3.87 -2.54 -1.94
C GLY A 25 2.91 -2.06 -3.00
N LEU A 26 1.71 -2.63 -2.93
CA LEU A 26 0.58 -2.42 -3.81
C LEU A 26 -0.70 -2.38 -2.98
N GLY A 27 -1.41 -1.26 -3.07
CA GLY A 27 -2.83 -1.18 -2.78
C GLY A 27 -3.63 -1.37 -4.07
N GLU A 28 -4.68 -2.18 -4.02
CA GLU A 28 -5.54 -2.49 -5.17
C GLU A 28 -7.00 -2.68 -4.74
N CYS A 29 -7.89 -2.69 -5.73
CA CYS A 29 -9.34 -2.81 -5.54
C CYS A 29 -9.93 -1.69 -4.66
N PHE A 30 -9.33 -0.50 -4.67
CA PHE A 30 -9.86 0.62 -3.90
C PHE A 30 -11.26 1.01 -4.39
N GLY A 31 -12.16 1.25 -3.43
CA GLY A 31 -13.57 1.54 -3.70
C GLY A 31 -14.44 0.30 -3.96
N LEU A 32 -13.89 -0.91 -3.80
CA LEU A 32 -14.60 -2.18 -3.86
C LEU A 32 -14.53 -2.88 -2.49
N SER A 33 -15.42 -3.86 -2.27
CA SER A 33 -15.43 -4.71 -1.06
C SER A 33 -14.10 -5.43 -0.81
N ASP A 34 -13.36 -5.68 -1.88
CA ASP A 34 -12.13 -6.47 -1.88
C ASP A 34 -10.87 -5.59 -1.82
N ALA A 35 -11.03 -4.32 -1.41
CA ALA A 35 -9.93 -3.39 -1.22
C ALA A 35 -8.86 -3.99 -0.29
N ARG A 36 -7.61 -3.97 -0.73
CA ARG A 36 -6.50 -4.56 0.02
C ARG A 36 -5.19 -3.84 -0.23
N MET A 37 -4.28 -4.00 0.71
CA MET A 37 -2.90 -3.55 0.60
C MET A 37 -1.95 -4.71 0.91
N SER A 38 -0.95 -4.91 0.07
CA SER A 38 0.11 -5.88 0.29
C SER A 38 1.48 -5.23 0.13
N TRP A 39 2.44 -5.63 0.95
CA TRP A 39 3.80 -5.12 0.86
C TRP A 39 4.84 -6.15 1.29
N LYS A 40 6.07 -5.94 0.86
CA LYS A 40 7.25 -6.68 1.31
C LYS A 40 8.15 -5.75 2.09
N PHE A 41 8.61 -6.21 3.25
CA PHE A 41 9.60 -5.51 4.07
C PHE A 41 10.60 -6.54 4.58
N ASN A 42 11.89 -6.31 4.34
CA ASN A 42 12.98 -7.23 4.72
C ASN A 42 12.73 -8.70 4.31
N GLY A 43 12.15 -8.91 3.13
CA GLY A 43 11.85 -10.25 2.60
C GLY A 43 10.55 -10.87 3.11
N GLU A 44 9.95 -10.33 4.16
CA GLU A 44 8.65 -10.78 4.68
C GLU A 44 7.50 -10.10 3.92
N LYS A 45 6.46 -10.88 3.61
CA LYS A 45 5.26 -10.39 2.93
C LYS A 45 4.14 -10.16 3.93
N PHE A 46 3.54 -8.99 3.85
CA PHE A 46 2.38 -8.59 4.63
C PHE A 46 1.21 -8.30 3.71
N GLU A 47 0.00 -8.50 4.23
CA GLU A 47 -1.24 -8.20 3.55
C GLU A 47 -2.28 -7.73 4.57
N TYR A 48 -3.06 -6.75 4.16
CA TYR A 48 -4.11 -6.17 4.98
C TYR A 48 -5.34 -5.91 4.11
N ALA A 49 -6.45 -6.54 4.46
CA ALA A 49 -7.75 -6.26 3.85
C ALA A 49 -8.27 -4.92 4.41
N ILE A 50 -8.61 -4.00 3.52
CA ILE A 50 -9.13 -2.68 3.89
C ILE A 50 -10.65 -2.84 4.05
N GLN A 51 -11.08 -3.10 5.29
CA GLN A 51 -12.49 -3.26 5.64
C GLN A 51 -13.11 -1.92 6.02
N GLY A 52 -14.25 -1.56 5.41
CA GLY A 52 -15.04 -0.38 5.78
C GLY A 52 -16.16 -0.09 4.80
N ASP A 53 -17.40 0.02 5.30
CA ASP A 53 -18.61 0.24 4.50
C ASP A 53 -18.83 1.71 4.09
N GLU A 54 -18.10 2.67 4.65
CA GLU A 54 -18.36 4.10 4.42
C GLU A 54 -17.03 4.86 4.39
N ASN A 55 -16.71 5.48 3.25
CA ASN A 55 -15.60 6.44 3.07
C ASN A 55 -14.17 5.93 3.35
N HIS A 56 -13.56 5.27 2.36
CA HIS A 56 -12.17 4.78 2.34
C HIS A 56 -11.04 5.83 2.52
N HIS A 57 -11.32 7.05 3.00
CA HIS A 57 -10.34 8.15 3.11
C HIS A 57 -9.87 8.45 4.55
N GLN A 58 -10.18 7.61 5.54
CA GLN A 58 -9.78 7.86 6.93
C GLN A 58 -9.27 6.61 7.65
N LEU A 59 -8.07 6.15 7.27
CA LEU A 59 -7.22 5.29 8.11
C LEU A 59 -5.76 5.77 8.10
N ALA A 60 -5.53 7.09 8.07
CA ALA A 60 -4.19 7.69 8.12
C ALA A 60 -3.97 8.64 9.31
N VAL A 61 -4.97 8.81 10.18
CA VAL A 61 -4.86 9.69 11.36
C VAL A 61 -5.38 8.97 12.59
N ALA A 62 -4.58 8.05 13.12
CA ALA A 62 -4.62 7.71 14.54
C ALA A 62 -3.17 7.82 15.05
N LYS A 63 -3.01 8.59 16.12
CA LYS A 63 -1.76 9.10 16.71
C LYS A 63 -0.72 8.02 17.00
#